data_AF-A0A529NUP5-F1
#
_entry.id   AF-A0A529NUP5-F1
#
_cell.length_a   1.000
_cell.length_b   1.000
_cell.length_c   1.000
_cell.angle_alpha   90.00
_cell.angle_beta   90.00
_cell.angle_gamma   90.00
#
_symmetry.space_group_name_H-M   'P 1'
#
loop_
_entity.id
_entity.type
_entity.pdbx_description
1 polymer ?
#
loop_
_entity_poly.entity_id
_entity_poly.type
_entity_poly.pdbx_seq_one_letter_code
_entity_poly.pdbx_strand_id
1 'polypeptide(L)'
;LVETLADVLKFEVISIEDHFFDDLGANSLLMARFCARIRSRKAWSTTSMRDIYLHPTVAKLAEHLREPQTAAVAAREPMLTHRASNLAIWATGFGQLLFYAVYSYVALWTINDGLNWVYDALDDPVSLYLRCVLLSASVFFGLSGFAVAAKWLLVGRWKAETFPIWGWRYYRFWIVKTLVRSAPVVLFRGSPLYSLYLRLLGARLGNRTVVECRAV
;
A
#
# COMPACT_ATOMS: atom_id res chain seq x y z
N LEU A 1 -23.05 30.04 -4.57
CA LEU A 1 -22.79 28.62 -4.87
C LEU A 1 -22.91 28.38 -6.38
N VAL A 2 -24.05 28.71 -7.00
CA VAL A 2 -24.28 28.61 -8.45
C VAL A 2 -23.17 29.28 -9.27
N GLU A 3 -22.87 30.57 -9.03
CA GLU A 3 -21.80 31.28 -9.76
C GLU A 3 -20.43 30.59 -9.66
N THR A 4 -20.06 30.17 -8.44
CA THR A 4 -18.78 29.48 -8.20
C THR A 4 -18.74 28.13 -8.89
N LEU A 5 -19.88 27.44 -9.01
CA LEU A 5 -20.01 26.17 -9.71
C LEU A 5 -19.94 26.37 -11.22
N ALA A 6 -20.66 27.36 -11.75
CA ALA A 6 -20.63 27.79 -13.15
C ALA A 6 -19.21 28.17 -13.59
N ASP A 7 -18.47 28.92 -12.78
CA ASP A 7 -17.08 29.28 -13.06
C ASP A 7 -16.12 28.09 -13.12
N VAL A 8 -16.39 27.04 -12.33
CA VAL A 8 -15.56 25.82 -12.26
C VAL A 8 -15.90 24.87 -13.40
N LEU A 9 -17.18 24.68 -13.68
CA LEU A 9 -17.69 23.79 -14.73
C LEU A 9 -17.69 24.42 -16.12
N LYS A 10 -17.52 25.75 -16.22
CA LYS A 10 -17.57 26.54 -17.46
C LYS A 10 -18.94 26.45 -18.16
N PHE A 11 -20.01 26.41 -17.39
CA PHE A 11 -21.39 26.52 -17.89
C PHE A 11 -21.93 27.93 -17.71
N GLU A 12 -22.76 28.39 -18.66
CA GLU A 12 -23.37 29.72 -18.60
C GLU A 12 -24.59 29.78 -17.66
N VAL A 13 -25.36 28.69 -17.58
CA VAL A 13 -26.54 28.57 -16.71
C VAL A 13 -26.53 27.18 -16.06
N ILE A 14 -26.73 27.14 -14.74
CA ILE A 14 -26.85 25.91 -13.95
C ILE A 14 -28.12 26.03 -13.10
N SER A 15 -28.99 25.02 -13.15
CA SER A 15 -30.14 24.94 -12.25
C SER A 15 -29.71 24.57 -10.84
N ILE A 16 -30.47 25.02 -9.85
CA ILE A 16 -30.18 24.71 -8.44
C ILE A 16 -30.43 23.23 -8.09
N GLU A 17 -31.25 22.56 -8.89
CA GLU A 17 -31.62 21.14 -8.72
C GLU A 17 -30.75 20.19 -9.56
N ASP A 18 -29.89 20.71 -10.45
CA ASP A 18 -29.05 19.86 -11.30
C ASP A 18 -28.08 19.05 -10.42
N HIS A 19 -28.10 17.74 -10.63
CA HIS A 19 -27.22 16.84 -9.91
C HIS A 19 -25.78 17.01 -10.42
N PHE A 20 -24.83 17.25 -9.51
CA PHE A 20 -23.45 17.60 -9.85
C PHE A 20 -22.77 16.54 -10.74
N PHE A 21 -23.05 15.26 -10.50
CA PHE A 21 -22.38 14.17 -11.20
C PHE A 21 -23.18 13.68 -12.41
N ASP A 22 -24.44 13.31 -12.19
CA ASP A 22 -25.32 12.75 -13.23
C ASP A 22 -25.75 13.77 -14.30
N ASP A 23 -26.16 14.98 -13.92
CA ASP A 23 -26.70 15.96 -14.87
C ASP A 23 -25.61 16.90 -15.41
N LEU A 24 -24.74 17.38 -14.52
CA LEU A 24 -23.67 18.33 -14.88
C LEU A 24 -22.36 17.64 -15.30
N GLY A 25 -22.25 16.32 -15.16
CA GLY A 25 -21.05 15.57 -15.53
C GLY A 25 -19.79 15.96 -14.75
N ALA A 26 -19.92 16.54 -13.55
CA ALA A 26 -18.77 16.97 -12.78
C ALA A 26 -17.95 15.76 -12.29
N ASN A 27 -16.63 15.91 -12.27
CA ASN A 27 -15.71 14.91 -11.73
C ASN A 27 -15.14 15.33 -10.37
N SER A 28 -14.51 14.39 -9.66
CA SER A 28 -13.95 14.63 -8.32
C SER A 28 -12.94 15.79 -8.28
N LEU A 29 -12.20 16.04 -9.37
CA LEU A 29 -11.23 17.13 -9.44
C LEU A 29 -11.93 18.50 -9.55
N LEU A 30 -12.98 18.60 -10.37
CA LEU A 30 -13.81 19.80 -10.49
C LEU A 30 -14.49 20.11 -9.16
N MET A 31 -15.05 19.09 -8.49
CA MET A 31 -15.68 19.26 -7.18
C MET A 31 -14.68 19.60 -6.07
N ALA A 32 -13.44 19.07 -6.12
CA ALA A 32 -12.38 19.48 -5.21
C ALA A 32 -11.98 20.96 -5.40
N ARG A 33 -11.93 21.45 -6.65
CA ARG A 33 -11.67 22.87 -6.95
C ARG A 33 -12.83 23.77 -6.49
N PHE A 34 -14.06 23.34 -6.72
CA PHE A 34 -15.26 24.00 -6.20
C PHE A 34 -15.22 24.08 -4.67
N CYS A 35 -14.93 22.96 -3.98
CA CYS A 35 -14.75 22.88 -2.54
C CYS A 35 -13.66 23.85 -2.04
N ALA A 36 -12.51 23.90 -2.70
CA ALA A 36 -11.44 24.85 -2.35
C ALA A 36 -11.88 26.32 -2.47
N ARG A 37 -12.64 26.66 -3.52
CA ARG A 37 -13.17 28.03 -3.70
C ARG A 37 -14.22 28.40 -2.66
N ILE A 38 -15.18 27.53 -2.35
CA ILE A 38 -16.23 27.86 -1.36
C ILE A 38 -15.66 27.98 0.06
N ARG A 39 -14.62 27.21 0.39
CA ARG A 39 -13.93 27.28 1.70
C ARG A 39 -13.18 28.59 1.95
N SER A 40 -12.90 29.39 0.91
CA SER A 40 -12.32 30.73 1.07
C SER A 40 -13.26 31.70 1.81
N ARG A 41 -14.57 31.41 1.81
CA ARG A 41 -15.57 32.19 2.55
C ARG A 41 -15.64 31.66 3.99
N LYS A 42 -15.43 32.55 4.99
CA LYS A 42 -15.38 32.18 6.42
C LYS A 42 -16.57 31.31 6.88
N ALA A 43 -17.77 31.61 6.37
CA ALA A 43 -19.00 30.90 6.70
C ALA A 43 -19.02 29.42 6.27
N TRP A 44 -18.21 29.02 5.27
CA TRP A 44 -18.23 27.68 4.67
C TRP A 44 -16.84 27.01 4.70
N SER A 45 -15.96 27.49 5.58
CA SER A 45 -14.55 27.05 5.69
C SER A 45 -14.37 25.56 6.01
N THR A 46 -15.39 24.95 6.60
CA THR A 46 -15.49 23.55 7.03
C THR A 46 -16.07 22.60 5.98
N THR A 47 -16.55 23.12 4.84
CA THR A 47 -17.12 22.27 3.78
C THR A 47 -16.09 21.26 3.28
N SER A 48 -16.48 20.00 3.16
CA SER A 48 -15.64 18.89 2.73
C SER A 48 -16.13 18.28 1.42
N MET A 49 -15.33 17.43 0.77
CA MET A 49 -15.81 16.66 -0.39
C MET A 49 -16.92 15.68 0.00
N ARG A 50 -16.92 15.20 1.24
CA ARG A 50 -17.97 14.30 1.74
C ARG A 50 -19.35 14.98 1.67
N ASP A 51 -19.42 16.27 2.02
CA ASP A 51 -20.69 17.02 2.03
C ASP A 51 -21.24 17.20 0.61
N ILE A 52 -20.36 17.40 -0.37
CA ILE A 52 -20.74 17.52 -1.80
C ILE A 52 -21.31 16.18 -2.32
N TYR A 53 -20.79 15.04 -1.88
CA TYR A 53 -21.34 13.73 -2.25
C TYR A 53 -22.67 13.42 -1.57
N LEU A 54 -22.85 13.85 -0.31
CA LEU A 54 -24.10 13.63 0.43
C LEU A 54 -25.21 14.59 -0.02
N HIS A 55 -24.85 15.78 -0.49
CA HIS A 55 -25.77 16.81 -0.96
C HIS A 55 -25.43 17.23 -2.41
N PRO A 56 -25.72 16.38 -3.41
CA PRO A 56 -25.17 16.50 -4.76
C PRO A 56 -25.92 17.50 -5.67
N THR A 57 -26.59 18.50 -5.10
CA THR A 57 -27.28 19.58 -5.82
C THR A 57 -27.01 20.91 -5.11
N VAL A 58 -27.12 22.05 -5.81
CA VAL A 58 -26.87 23.35 -5.19
C VAL A 58 -27.88 23.65 -4.09
N ALA A 59 -29.15 23.27 -4.29
CA ALA A 59 -30.22 23.45 -3.31
C ALA A 59 -29.92 22.69 -2.00
N LYS A 60 -29.68 21.38 -2.08
CA LYS A 60 -29.39 20.53 -0.89
C LYS A 60 -28.09 20.95 -0.19
N LEU A 61 -27.06 21.32 -0.95
CA LEU A 61 -25.81 21.79 -0.37
C LEU A 61 -26.00 23.13 0.33
N ALA A 62 -26.80 24.04 -0.23
CA ALA A 62 -27.10 25.33 0.39
C ALA A 62 -27.91 25.18 1.69
N GLU A 63 -28.85 24.23 1.74
CA GLU A 63 -29.59 23.89 2.96
C GLU A 63 -28.66 23.36 4.04
N HIS A 64 -27.81 22.38 3.71
CA HIS A 64 -26.84 21.82 4.64
C HIS A 64 -25.84 22.86 5.18
N LEU A 65 -25.45 23.83 4.34
CA LEU A 65 -24.55 24.92 4.73
C LEU A 65 -25.25 26.08 5.48
N ARG A 66 -26.59 26.13 5.45
CA ARG A 66 -27.40 27.11 6.20
C ARG A 66 -27.68 26.66 7.61
N GLU A 67 -27.82 25.36 7.84
CA GLU A 67 -27.84 24.85 9.20
C GLU A 67 -26.56 25.35 9.90
N PRO A 68 -26.68 26.00 11.07
CA PRO A 68 -25.50 26.37 11.82
C PRO A 68 -24.77 25.07 12.08
N GLN A 69 -23.66 24.87 11.35
CA GLN A 69 -22.69 23.83 11.65
C GLN A 69 -22.22 24.18 13.06
N THR A 70 -22.93 23.63 14.04
CA THR A 70 -22.58 23.60 15.45
C THR A 70 -21.17 23.13 15.41
N ALA A 71 -20.22 24.08 15.58
CA ALA A 71 -18.85 23.97 15.13
C ALA A 71 -18.39 22.56 15.45
N ALA A 72 -18.50 21.68 14.45
CA ALA A 72 -18.21 20.28 14.63
C ALA A 72 -16.72 20.35 14.61
N VAL A 73 -16.16 20.58 15.81
CA VAL A 73 -14.75 20.76 16.12
C VAL A 73 -14.10 19.77 15.21
N ALA A 74 -13.56 20.27 14.09
CA ALA A 74 -13.09 19.44 13.00
C ALA A 74 -12.19 18.46 13.72
N ALA A 75 -12.65 17.20 13.82
CA ALA A 75 -12.15 16.29 14.83
C ALA A 75 -10.66 16.34 14.63
N ARG A 76 -9.96 17.01 15.56
CA ARG A 76 -8.52 17.15 15.48
C ARG A 76 -8.10 15.75 15.81
N GLU A 77 -8.11 14.87 14.81
CA GLU A 77 -7.39 13.63 14.87
C GLU A 77 -6.02 14.07 15.36
N PRO A 78 -5.63 13.67 16.58
CA PRO A 78 -4.35 14.07 17.09
C PRO A 78 -3.35 13.51 16.11
N MET A 79 -2.82 14.35 15.23
CA MET A 79 -1.68 14.02 14.42
C MET A 79 -0.57 13.82 15.43
N LEU A 80 -0.36 12.57 15.84
CA LEU A 80 0.75 12.14 16.66
C LEU A 80 1.99 12.38 15.79
N THR A 81 2.48 13.62 15.78
CA THR A 81 3.69 14.04 15.09
C THR A 81 4.88 13.54 15.89
N HIS A 82 5.08 12.22 15.86
CA HIS A 82 6.26 11.62 16.44
C HIS A 82 7.48 12.07 15.63
N ARG A 83 8.26 13.00 16.19
CA ARG A 83 9.54 13.42 15.61
C ARG A 83 10.62 12.45 16.07
N ALA A 84 11.07 11.58 15.17
CA ALA A 84 12.16 10.66 15.46
C ALA A 84 13.48 11.42 15.73
N SER A 85 14.28 10.91 16.66
CA SER A 85 15.64 11.41 16.92
C SER A 85 16.57 11.09 15.75
N ASN A 86 17.53 11.97 15.47
CA ASN A 86 18.53 11.74 14.42
C ASN A 86 19.27 10.40 14.60
N LEU A 87 19.55 10.00 15.84
CA LEU A 87 20.20 8.72 16.13
C LEU A 87 19.34 7.51 15.71
N ALA A 88 18.02 7.59 15.92
CA ALA A 88 17.11 6.51 15.54
C ALA A 88 17.02 6.35 14.02
N ILE A 89 17.09 7.46 13.29
CA ILE A 89 17.14 7.48 11.82
C ILE A 89 18.44 6.83 11.33
N TRP A 90 19.59 7.26 11.85
CA TRP A 90 20.90 6.71 11.47
C TRP A 90 21.04 5.23 11.84
N ALA A 91 20.62 4.83 13.03
CA ALA A 91 20.66 3.44 13.47
C ALA A 91 19.77 2.55 12.59
N THR A 92 18.57 3.01 12.23
CA THR A 92 17.68 2.27 11.33
C THR A 92 18.27 2.20 9.92
N GLY A 93 18.80 3.31 9.39
CA GLY A 93 19.43 3.34 8.07
C GLY A 93 20.65 2.42 7.98
N PHE A 94 21.51 2.44 8.99
CA PHE A 94 22.65 1.53 9.08
C PHE A 94 22.21 0.07 9.17
N GLY A 95 21.18 -0.22 9.98
CA GLY A 95 20.58 -1.56 10.04
C GLY A 95 20.06 -2.04 8.70
N GLN A 96 19.37 -1.18 7.95
CA GLN A 96 18.88 -1.49 6.60
C GLN A 96 20.02 -1.78 5.62
N LEU A 97 21.08 -0.96 5.65
CA LEU A 97 22.26 -1.15 4.81
C LEU A 97 22.96 -2.46 5.15
N LEU A 98 23.18 -2.73 6.44
CA LEU A 98 23.78 -3.96 6.92
C LEU A 98 22.95 -5.18 6.49
N PHE A 99 21.62 -5.11 6.62
CA PHE A 99 20.75 -6.17 6.17
C PHE A 99 20.89 -6.43 4.66
N TYR A 100 20.94 -5.39 3.82
CA TYR A 100 21.17 -5.55 2.39
C TYR A 100 22.54 -6.10 2.06
N ALA A 101 23.59 -5.68 2.79
CA ALA A 101 24.94 -6.18 2.60
C ALA A 101 25.02 -7.68 2.91
N VAL A 102 24.47 -8.09 4.07
CA VAL A 102 24.42 -9.49 4.48
C VAL A 102 23.57 -10.31 3.53
N TYR A 103 22.37 -9.83 3.17
CA TYR A 103 21.48 -10.54 2.25
C TYR A 103 22.12 -10.72 0.87
N SER A 104 22.72 -9.67 0.32
CA SER A 104 23.42 -9.73 -0.98
C SER A 104 24.64 -10.65 -0.92
N TYR A 105 25.42 -10.61 0.17
CA TYR A 105 26.57 -11.48 0.36
C TYR A 105 26.15 -12.96 0.40
N VAL A 106 25.14 -13.30 1.20
CA VAL A 106 24.61 -14.66 1.29
C VAL A 106 24.03 -15.12 -0.04
N ALA A 107 23.31 -14.25 -0.74
CA ALA A 107 22.78 -14.55 -2.07
C ALA A 107 23.90 -14.85 -3.08
N LEU A 108 24.94 -14.01 -3.14
CA LEU A 108 26.10 -14.22 -4.01
C LEU A 108 26.83 -15.51 -3.67
N TRP A 109 27.05 -15.76 -2.38
CA TRP A 109 27.68 -17.00 -1.92
C TRP A 109 26.88 -18.24 -2.33
N THR A 110 25.55 -18.20 -2.16
CA THR A 110 24.65 -19.31 -2.53
C THR A 110 24.62 -19.53 -4.04
N ILE A 111 24.64 -18.45 -4.84
CA ILE A 111 24.72 -18.52 -6.30
C ILE A 111 26.06 -19.12 -6.72
N ASN A 112 27.17 -18.68 -6.13
CA ASN A 112 28.50 -19.16 -6.47
C ASN A 112 28.66 -20.66 -6.15
N ASP A 113 28.27 -21.07 -4.95
CA ASP A 113 28.33 -22.47 -4.51
C ASP A 113 27.39 -23.36 -5.34
N GLY A 114 26.16 -22.90 -5.56
CA GLY A 114 25.18 -23.61 -6.39
C GLY A 114 25.62 -23.74 -7.84
N LEU A 115 26.26 -22.71 -8.41
CA LEU A 115 26.84 -22.78 -9.75
C LEU A 115 27.99 -23.78 -9.79
N ASN A 116 28.93 -23.73 -8.85
CA ASN A 116 30.03 -24.70 -8.77
C ASN A 116 29.51 -26.13 -8.71
N TRP A 117 28.49 -26.40 -7.88
CA TRP A 117 27.86 -27.72 -7.78
C TRP A 117 27.21 -28.19 -9.08
N VAL A 118 26.66 -27.28 -9.89
CA VAL A 118 26.15 -27.58 -11.23
C VAL A 118 27.29 -27.81 -12.22
N TYR A 119 28.34 -26.98 -12.17
CA TYR A 119 29.53 -27.10 -13.02
C TYR A 119 30.25 -28.43 -12.83
N ASP A 120 30.27 -29.01 -11.63
CA ASP A 120 30.85 -30.33 -11.37
C ASP A 120 30.15 -31.48 -12.13
N ALA A 121 28.96 -31.26 -12.69
CA ALA A 121 28.22 -32.24 -13.47
C ALA A 121 28.22 -31.97 -14.98
N LEU A 122 29.12 -31.11 -15.47
CA LEU A 122 29.13 -30.69 -16.87
C LEU A 122 29.27 -31.85 -17.87
N ASP A 123 29.97 -32.93 -17.46
CA ASP A 123 30.27 -34.07 -18.31
C ASP A 123 29.06 -34.98 -18.59
N ASP A 124 28.01 -34.94 -17.76
CA ASP A 124 26.80 -35.74 -17.93
C ASP A 124 25.55 -34.85 -18.13
N PRO A 125 24.96 -34.80 -19.34
CA PRO A 125 23.82 -33.94 -19.64
C PRO A 125 22.58 -34.19 -18.77
N VAL A 126 22.34 -35.44 -18.35
CA VAL A 126 21.16 -35.79 -17.54
C VAL A 126 21.34 -35.31 -16.10
N SER A 127 22.50 -35.59 -15.49
CA SER A 127 22.86 -35.08 -14.16
C SER A 127 22.86 -33.55 -14.14
N LEU A 128 23.42 -32.89 -15.16
CA LEU A 128 23.41 -31.43 -15.29
C LEU A 128 21.97 -30.88 -15.24
N TYR A 129 21.06 -31.46 -16.05
CA TYR A 129 19.65 -31.05 -16.06
C TYR A 129 19.00 -31.21 -14.69
N LEU A 130 19.17 -32.37 -14.05
CA LEU A 130 18.60 -32.64 -12.73
C LEU A 130 19.14 -31.66 -11.66
N ARG A 131 20.45 -31.38 -11.66
CA ARG A 131 21.05 -30.41 -10.73
C ARG A 131 20.54 -28.99 -10.96
N CYS A 132 20.37 -28.55 -12.20
CA CYS A 132 19.77 -27.25 -12.52
C CYS A 132 18.33 -27.13 -12.02
N VAL A 133 17.51 -28.18 -12.21
CA VAL A 133 16.13 -28.22 -11.73
C VAL A 133 16.09 -28.20 -10.20
N LEU A 134 16.92 -29.01 -9.55
CA LEU A 134 17.00 -29.09 -8.09
C LEU A 134 17.49 -27.77 -7.49
N LEU A 135 18.52 -27.14 -8.05
CA LEU A 135 19.02 -25.84 -7.60
C LEU A 135 17.93 -24.77 -7.71
N SER A 136 17.27 -24.68 -8.87
CA SER A 136 16.21 -23.70 -9.12
C SER A 136 15.03 -23.88 -8.16
N ALA A 137 14.57 -25.12 -7.97
CA ALA A 137 13.52 -25.44 -7.01
C ALA A 137 13.95 -25.09 -5.57
N SER A 138 15.17 -25.45 -5.18
CA SER A 138 15.70 -25.18 -3.84
C SER A 138 15.80 -23.69 -3.54
N VAL A 139 16.28 -22.88 -4.48
CA VAL A 139 16.33 -21.42 -4.34
C VAL A 139 14.90 -20.85 -4.25
N PHE A 140 13.98 -21.32 -5.09
CA PHE A 140 12.59 -20.85 -5.09
C PHE A 140 11.86 -21.13 -3.78
N PHE A 141 11.87 -22.39 -3.33
CA PHE A 141 11.21 -22.79 -2.09
C PHE A 141 11.97 -22.29 -0.85
N GLY A 142 13.30 -22.23 -0.92
CA GLY A 142 14.15 -21.70 0.14
C GLY A 142 13.87 -20.23 0.43
N LEU A 143 13.91 -19.35 -0.58
CA LEU A 143 13.63 -17.92 -0.40
C LEU A 143 12.18 -17.68 0.05
N SER A 144 11.22 -18.40 -0.55
CA SER A 144 9.80 -18.25 -0.20
C SER A 144 9.50 -18.75 1.22
N GLY A 145 10.04 -19.91 1.59
CA GLY A 145 9.92 -20.49 2.93
C GLY A 145 10.63 -19.64 3.99
N PHE A 146 11.81 -19.12 3.67
CA PHE A 146 12.55 -18.20 4.54
C PHE A 146 11.76 -16.92 4.83
N ALA A 147 11.11 -16.33 3.83
CA ALA A 147 10.24 -15.17 4.04
C ALA A 147 9.06 -15.47 4.98
N VAL A 148 8.43 -16.64 4.84
CA VAL A 148 7.35 -17.09 5.74
C VAL A 148 7.89 -17.31 7.15
N ALA A 149 9.01 -18.01 7.31
CA ALA A 149 9.63 -18.28 8.60
C ALA A 149 10.05 -16.98 9.30
N ALA A 150 10.72 -16.07 8.58
CA ALA A 150 11.12 -14.76 9.10
C ALA A 150 9.92 -13.92 9.56
N LYS A 151 8.80 -13.97 8.82
CA LYS A 151 7.56 -13.33 9.24
C LYS A 151 7.07 -13.87 10.59
N TRP A 152 7.03 -15.19 10.75
CA TRP A 152 6.53 -15.80 11.99
C TRP A 152 7.49 -15.58 13.16
N LEU A 153 8.80 -15.54 12.91
CA LEU A 153 9.83 -15.27 13.91
C LEU A 153 9.86 -13.80 14.38
N LEU A 154 9.75 -12.84 13.46
CA LEU A 154 9.93 -11.42 13.77
C LEU A 154 8.64 -10.68 14.16
N VAL A 155 7.50 -11.06 13.56
CA VAL A 155 6.22 -10.35 13.72
C VAL A 155 5.14 -11.25 14.32
N GLY A 156 5.16 -12.56 14.00
CA GLY A 156 4.17 -13.51 14.49
C GLY A 156 2.78 -13.27 13.88
N ARG A 157 1.78 -13.00 14.72
CA ARG A 157 0.40 -12.70 14.29
C ARG A 157 0.23 -11.20 14.08
N TRP A 158 -0.17 -10.82 12.87
CA TRP A 158 -0.49 -9.42 12.53
C TRP A 158 -1.64 -8.90 13.40
N LYS A 159 -1.42 -7.79 14.09
CA LYS A 159 -2.44 -7.02 14.82
C LYS A 159 -2.45 -5.59 14.26
N ALA A 160 -3.64 -5.00 14.14
CA ALA A 160 -3.76 -3.59 13.77
C ALA A 160 -3.26 -2.73 14.95
N GLU A 161 -2.09 -2.11 14.79
CA GLU A 161 -1.46 -1.27 15.81
C GLU A 161 -0.71 -0.13 15.14
N THR A 162 -0.75 1.06 15.74
CA THR A 162 0.06 2.21 15.34
C THR A 162 1.42 2.17 16.04
N PHE A 163 2.51 2.30 15.28
CA PHE A 163 3.87 2.34 15.84
C PHE A 163 4.71 3.46 15.20
N PRO A 164 5.68 4.03 15.92
CA PRO A 164 6.52 5.10 15.39
C PRO A 164 7.43 4.59 14.27
N ILE A 165 7.57 5.41 13.22
CA ILE A 165 8.50 5.20 12.11
C ILE A 165 9.93 5.40 12.67
N TRP A 166 10.92 4.64 12.20
CA TRP A 166 12.32 4.65 12.67
C TRP A 166 12.59 4.03 14.04
N GLY A 167 11.64 3.25 14.58
CA GLY A 167 11.85 2.41 15.75
C GLY A 167 12.27 0.98 15.41
N TRP A 168 12.67 0.22 16.44
CA TRP A 168 12.99 -1.20 16.33
C TRP A 168 11.85 -2.05 15.74
N ARG A 169 10.60 -1.72 16.11
CA ARG A 169 9.40 -2.40 15.60
C ARG A 169 9.18 -2.14 14.11
N TYR A 170 9.48 -0.91 13.65
CA TYR A 170 9.52 -0.56 12.23
C TYR A 170 10.62 -1.33 11.48
N TYR A 171 11.82 -1.45 12.06
CA TYR A 171 12.91 -2.20 11.43
C TYR A 171 12.58 -3.69 11.25
N ARG A 172 12.02 -4.34 12.27
CA ARG A 172 11.51 -5.73 12.15
C ARG A 172 10.45 -5.87 11.06
N PHE A 173 9.48 -4.97 11.05
CA PHE A 173 8.45 -4.92 10.02
C PHE A 173 9.06 -4.72 8.62
N TRP A 174 10.03 -3.83 8.50
CA TRP A 174 10.73 -3.54 7.26
C TRP A 174 11.49 -4.77 6.75
N ILE A 175 12.22 -5.51 7.60
CA ILE A 175 12.89 -6.76 7.21
C ILE A 175 11.88 -7.75 6.61
N VAL A 176 10.78 -8.01 7.32
CA VAL A 176 9.76 -8.95 6.85
C VAL A 176 9.16 -8.49 5.53
N LYS A 177 8.86 -7.19 5.39
CA LYS A 177 8.33 -6.62 4.15
C LYS A 177 9.32 -6.76 2.99
N THR A 178 10.61 -6.53 3.25
CA THR A 178 11.68 -6.68 2.26
C THR A 178 11.80 -8.14 1.80
N LEU A 179 11.80 -9.09 2.73
CA LEU A 179 11.86 -10.53 2.42
C LEU A 179 10.63 -11.03 1.66
N VAL A 180 9.42 -10.61 2.07
CA VAL A 180 8.19 -10.99 1.36
C VAL A 180 8.16 -10.39 -0.05
N ARG A 181 8.74 -9.20 -0.25
CA ARG A 181 8.86 -8.56 -1.58
C ARG A 181 9.92 -9.21 -2.46
N SER A 182 11.02 -9.71 -1.87
CA SER A 182 12.07 -10.41 -2.63
C SER A 182 11.71 -11.86 -2.97
N ALA A 183 10.72 -12.44 -2.29
CA ALA A 183 10.29 -13.81 -2.55
C ALA A 183 9.77 -13.98 -4.00
N PRO A 184 10.29 -14.97 -4.76
CA PRO A 184 9.95 -15.16 -6.17
C PRO A 184 8.49 -15.57 -6.40
N VAL A 185 7.79 -16.02 -5.35
CA VAL A 185 6.36 -16.37 -5.40
C VAL A 185 5.45 -15.22 -5.86
N VAL A 186 5.90 -13.95 -5.77
CA VAL A 186 5.17 -12.78 -6.27
C VAL A 186 5.01 -12.80 -7.80
N LEU A 187 5.85 -13.54 -8.53
CA LEU A 187 5.72 -13.76 -9.97
C LEU A 187 4.54 -14.70 -10.32
N PHE A 188 4.09 -15.51 -9.37
CA PHE A 188 2.99 -16.47 -9.54
C PHE A 188 1.63 -15.90 -9.07
N ARG A 189 1.45 -14.57 -9.10
CA ARG A 189 0.14 -13.93 -8.85
C ARG A 189 -0.91 -14.49 -9.83
N GLY A 190 -2.14 -14.69 -9.35
CA GLY A 190 -3.20 -15.39 -10.11
C GLY A 190 -3.15 -16.92 -10.03
N SER A 191 -2.07 -17.51 -9.50
CA SER A 191 -2.00 -18.96 -9.30
C SER A 191 -2.53 -19.41 -7.92
N PRO A 192 -2.97 -20.68 -7.79
CA PRO A 192 -3.31 -21.24 -6.49
C PRO A 192 -2.11 -21.28 -5.53
N LEU A 193 -0.86 -21.33 -6.02
CA LEU A 193 0.35 -21.29 -5.19
C LEU A 193 0.46 -19.97 -4.42
N TYR A 194 0.12 -18.84 -5.05
CA TYR A 194 0.13 -17.54 -4.38
C TYR A 194 -0.93 -17.47 -3.27
N SER A 195 -2.11 -18.05 -3.48
CA SER A 195 -3.15 -18.13 -2.45
C SER A 195 -2.70 -18.95 -1.23
N LEU A 196 -1.98 -20.06 -1.46
CA LEU A 196 -1.40 -20.89 -0.39
C LEU A 196 -0.34 -20.11 0.39
N TYR A 197 0.55 -19.41 -0.31
CA TYR A 197 1.57 -18.57 0.31
C TYR A 197 0.96 -17.47 1.19
N LEU A 198 -0.08 -16.79 0.72
CA LEU A 198 -0.80 -15.80 1.52
C LEU A 198 -1.47 -16.41 2.77
N ARG A 199 -2.02 -17.63 2.66
CA ARG A 199 -2.53 -18.38 3.83
C ARG A 199 -1.44 -18.70 4.84
N LEU A 200 -0.26 -19.10 4.38
CA LEU A 200 0.92 -19.34 5.24
C LEU A 200 1.39 -18.05 5.95
N LEU A 201 1.24 -16.90 5.30
CA LEU A 201 1.45 -15.58 5.92
C LEU A 201 0.35 -15.20 6.92
N GLY A 202 -0.73 -15.97 7.02
CA GLY A 202 -1.81 -15.80 7.98
C GLY A 202 -3.07 -15.12 7.42
N ALA A 203 -3.18 -14.95 6.09
CA ALA A 203 -4.41 -14.48 5.48
C ALA A 203 -5.50 -15.56 5.54
N ARG A 204 -6.72 -15.17 5.92
CA ARG A 204 -7.89 -16.07 5.90
C ARG A 204 -8.52 -16.03 4.52
N LEU A 205 -8.05 -16.90 3.62
CA LEU A 205 -8.54 -17.02 2.24
C LEU A 205 -9.32 -18.33 2.07
N GLY A 206 -10.49 -18.29 1.44
CA GLY A 206 -11.29 -19.47 1.15
C GLY A 206 -10.60 -20.42 0.15
N ASN A 207 -10.93 -21.73 0.19
CA ASN A 207 -10.24 -22.79 -0.54
C ASN A 207 -10.19 -22.62 -2.07
N ARG A 208 -11.04 -21.77 -2.66
CA ARG A 208 -11.14 -21.54 -4.12
C ARG A 208 -10.94 -20.07 -4.51
N THR A 209 -10.30 -19.28 -3.65
CA THR A 209 -10.07 -17.85 -3.91
C THR A 209 -8.75 -17.65 -4.64
N VAL A 210 -8.80 -17.06 -5.84
CA VAL A 210 -7.63 -16.59 -6.58
C VAL A 210 -7.50 -15.09 -6.39
N VAL A 211 -6.31 -14.62 -6.02
CA VAL A 211 -6.03 -13.20 -5.84
C VAL A 211 -5.27 -12.68 -7.06
N GLU A 212 -5.99 -11.97 -7.90
CA GLU A 212 -5.50 -11.24 -9.08
C GLU A 212 -5.40 -9.75 -8.71
N CYS A 213 -4.20 -9.28 -8.31
CA CYS A 213 -3.97 -7.84 -8.14
C CYS A 213 -3.32 -7.31 -9.42
N ARG A 214 -4.11 -6.55 -10.19
CA ARG A 214 -3.75 -6.02 -11.53
C ARG A 214 -2.72 -4.88 -11.52
N ALA A 215 -2.32 -4.37 -10.35
CA ALA A 215 -1.33 -3.29 -10.22
C ALA A 215 -0.53 -3.40 -8.90
N VAL A 216 0.74 -2.96 -8.95
CA VAL A 216 1.53 -2.49 -7.80
C VAL A 216 1.62 -0.98 -7.93
#